data_AF-A0A7V8K802-F1
#
_entry.id   AF-A0A7V8K802-F1
#
_cell.length_a   1.000
_cell.length_b   1.000
_cell.length_c   1.000
_cell.angle_alpha   90.00
_cell.angle_beta   90.00
_cell.angle_gamma   90.00
#
_symmetry.space_group_name_H-M   'P 1'
#
loop_
_entity.id
_entity.type
_entity.pdbx_description
1 polymer ?
#
loop_
_entity_poly.entity_id
_entity_poly.type
_entity_poly.pdbx_seq_one_letter_code
_entity_poly.pdbx_strand_id
1 'polypeptide(L)'
;MIQLRRARLLLALLSLSVAVAMLAGCKPGATGDAGRNATASTAARSTGPLDPLLAEPQVGDLWAAELSHFSGGEFSQNGKERETVYGLMKVIDASPDDLVLVTETGAWPKKQGAINDLRGDLADIEWDENEKITVRRSEIAGLVGEGRIVEARRLAGD
;
A
#
# COMPACT_ATOMS: atom_id res chain seq x y z
N MET A 1 -32.88 9.96 -27.81
CA MET A 1 -32.10 10.82 -28.73
C MET A 1 -30.68 10.88 -28.17
N ILE A 2 -29.77 10.00 -28.60
CA ILE A 2 -28.82 10.18 -29.73
C ILE A 2 -27.94 11.42 -29.44
N GLN A 3 -26.68 11.30 -29.03
CA GLN A 3 -25.57 10.95 -29.91
C GLN A 3 -24.34 10.40 -29.16
N LEU A 4 -23.89 9.25 -29.65
CA LEU A 4 -22.61 8.59 -29.41
C LEU A 4 -21.58 9.24 -30.36
N ARG A 5 -20.54 9.91 -29.86
CA ARG A 5 -19.42 10.36 -30.72
C ARG A 5 -18.18 9.51 -30.51
N ARG A 6 -18.08 8.48 -31.36
CA ARG A 6 -16.85 7.78 -31.70
C ARG A 6 -15.95 8.72 -32.49
N ALA A 7 -14.70 8.90 -32.09
CA ALA A 7 -13.66 9.45 -32.94
C ALA A 7 -12.45 8.51 -32.88
N ARG A 8 -12.31 7.71 -33.94
CA ARG A 8 -11.10 6.98 -34.28
C ARG A 8 -10.15 8.00 -34.92
N LEU A 9 -8.90 8.08 -34.46
CA LEU A 9 -7.82 8.59 -35.28
C LEU A 9 -6.63 7.62 -35.19
N LEU A 10 -6.25 7.14 -36.37
CA LEU A 10 -5.18 6.20 -36.69
C LEU A 10 -3.89 6.97 -37.05
N LEU A 11 -2.78 6.23 -37.09
CA LEU A 11 -1.45 6.52 -37.68
C LEU A 11 -0.58 7.52 -36.90
N ALA A 12 0.75 7.37 -36.77
CA ALA A 12 1.73 6.31 -37.05
C ALA A 12 3.14 6.85 -36.67
N LEU A 13 4.14 5.97 -36.79
CA LEU A 13 5.59 6.19 -36.94
C LEU A 13 6.42 6.15 -35.64
N LEU A 14 7.18 5.08 -35.40
CA LEU A 14 8.53 4.76 -35.91
C LEU A 14 9.64 5.49 -35.14
N SER A 15 10.31 4.77 -34.23
CA SER A 15 11.74 4.96 -33.98
C SER A 15 12.36 3.67 -33.44
N LEU A 16 13.01 3.00 -34.38
CA LEU A 16 13.94 1.89 -34.30
C LEU A 16 15.18 2.29 -33.50
N SER A 17 15.65 1.47 -32.57
CA SER A 17 17.05 1.46 -32.14
C SER A 17 17.45 0.05 -31.72
N VAL A 18 18.04 -0.64 -32.68
CA VAL A 18 18.77 -1.91 -32.54
C VAL A 18 20.18 -1.56 -32.06
N ALA A 19 20.61 -2.17 -30.96
CA ALA A 19 22.03 -2.27 -30.61
C ALA A 19 22.33 -3.74 -30.27
N VAL A 20 22.72 -4.48 -31.30
CA VAL A 20 23.37 -5.78 -31.19
C VAL A 20 24.87 -5.51 -31.09
N ALA A 21 25.49 -5.91 -29.99
CA ALA A 21 26.93 -6.14 -29.92
C ALA A 21 27.17 -7.60 -29.58
N MET A 22 28.07 -8.19 -30.34
CA MET A 22 28.28 -9.62 -30.54
C MET A 22 29.35 -10.22 -29.60
N LEU A 23 29.14 -11.51 -29.29
CA LEU A 23 30.08 -12.64 -29.15
C LEU A 23 31.30 -12.54 -28.19
N ALA A 24 31.34 -13.48 -27.23
CA ALA A 24 32.38 -14.52 -27.17
C ALA A 24 32.06 -15.58 -26.09
N GLY A 25 32.18 -16.87 -26.42
CA GLY A 25 32.44 -17.95 -25.45
C GLY A 25 31.47 -19.13 -25.45
N CYS A 26 31.61 -20.04 -26.41
CA CYS A 26 30.99 -21.38 -26.35
C CYS A 26 31.74 -22.30 -25.38
N LYS A 27 31.04 -22.97 -24.46
CA LYS A 27 31.39 -24.33 -24.00
C LYS A 27 30.11 -25.05 -23.53
N PRO A 28 29.83 -26.30 -23.99
CA PRO A 28 28.64 -27.04 -23.57
C PRO A 28 28.94 -27.95 -22.37
N GLY A 29 27.97 -28.10 -21.46
CA GLY A 29 28.05 -29.05 -20.36
C GLY A 29 26.76 -29.17 -19.56
N ALA A 30 26.03 -30.26 -19.84
CA ALA A 30 25.24 -31.08 -18.91
C ALA A 30 24.05 -30.46 -18.11
N THR A 31 22.84 -30.96 -18.44
CA THR A 31 21.79 -31.48 -17.53
C THR A 31 21.66 -30.92 -16.11
N GLY A 32 20.47 -30.39 -15.78
CA GLY A 32 20.04 -30.24 -14.39
C GLY A 32 18.88 -29.27 -14.20
N ASP A 33 17.67 -29.83 -14.15
CA ASP A 33 16.57 -29.61 -13.19
C ASP A 33 16.24 -28.23 -12.59
N ALA A 34 14.93 -28.06 -12.40
CA ALA A 34 14.23 -27.31 -11.35
C ALA A 34 14.39 -25.77 -11.22
N GLY A 35 13.23 -25.14 -10.99
CA GLY A 35 13.14 -23.93 -10.18
C GLY A 35 13.03 -22.63 -10.96
N ARG A 36 11.82 -22.30 -11.42
CA ARG A 36 11.42 -20.90 -11.60
C ARG A 36 11.39 -20.24 -10.23
N ASN A 37 12.53 -19.76 -9.77
CA ASN A 37 12.60 -18.90 -8.60
C ASN A 37 12.10 -17.51 -9.00
N ALA A 38 10.93 -17.17 -8.46
CA ALA A 38 10.44 -15.82 -8.42
C ALA A 38 11.53 -14.90 -7.85
N THR A 39 11.89 -13.87 -8.61
CA THR A 39 12.64 -12.74 -8.07
C THR A 39 11.75 -12.03 -7.06
N ALA A 40 11.83 -12.47 -5.80
CA ALA A 40 11.33 -11.71 -4.67
C ALA A 40 12.10 -10.38 -4.65
N SER A 41 11.37 -9.30 -4.89
CA SER A 41 11.86 -7.94 -4.66
C SER A 41 12.22 -7.85 -3.18
N THR A 42 13.51 -7.97 -2.87
CA THR A 42 14.00 -7.78 -1.51
C THR A 42 14.11 -6.27 -1.30
N ALA A 43 12.98 -5.65 -0.93
CA ALA A 43 12.99 -4.32 -0.35
C ALA A 43 13.88 -4.38 0.91
N ALA A 44 14.94 -3.57 0.92
CA ALA A 44 15.81 -3.45 2.07
C ALA A 44 14.98 -2.94 3.26
N ARG A 45 14.78 -3.83 4.23
CA ARG A 45 13.98 -3.57 5.44
C ARG A 45 14.73 -2.62 6.37
N SER A 46 13.98 -1.70 6.99
CA SER A 46 14.41 -0.96 8.17
C SER A 46 15.08 -1.93 9.17
N THR A 47 16.33 -1.64 9.55
CA THR A 47 17.11 -2.46 10.49
C THR A 47 16.89 -2.06 11.95
N GLY A 48 15.95 -1.16 12.23
CA GLY A 48 15.52 -0.80 13.57
C GLY A 48 14.46 -1.77 14.10
N PRO A 49 14.33 -1.94 15.43
CA PRO A 49 13.20 -2.64 16.00
C PRO A 49 11.90 -1.95 15.58
N LEU A 50 10.93 -2.75 15.14
CA LEU A 50 9.58 -2.28 14.84
C LEU A 50 8.93 -1.73 16.11
N ASP A 51 8.06 -0.73 15.97
CA ASP A 51 7.20 -0.27 17.06
C ASP A 51 6.50 -1.49 17.70
N PRO A 52 6.51 -1.67 19.03
CA PRO A 52 5.86 -2.80 19.69
C PRO A 52 4.38 -2.98 19.30
N LEU A 53 3.64 -1.89 19.06
CA LEU A 53 2.25 -1.95 18.62
C LEU A 53 2.11 -2.51 17.20
N LEU A 54 3.11 -2.32 16.36
CA LEU A 54 3.16 -2.84 15.00
C LEU A 54 3.82 -4.23 14.93
N ALA A 55 4.62 -4.60 15.93
CA ALA A 55 5.15 -5.96 16.10
C ALA A 55 4.07 -6.93 16.61
N GLU A 56 3.24 -6.48 17.56
CA GLU A 56 2.11 -7.23 18.10
C GLU A 56 0.77 -6.46 18.00
N PRO A 57 0.25 -6.25 16.76
CA PRO A 57 -1.05 -5.64 16.56
C PRO A 57 -2.20 -6.41 17.20
N GLN A 58 -3.11 -5.65 17.80
CA GLN A 58 -4.31 -6.11 18.48
C GLN A 58 -5.54 -5.39 17.94
N VAL A 59 -6.72 -5.99 18.13
CA VAL A 59 -8.00 -5.35 17.83
C VAL A 59 -8.11 -4.04 18.61
N GLY A 60 -8.53 -2.98 17.91
CA GLY A 60 -8.64 -1.63 18.47
C GLY A 60 -7.40 -0.75 18.27
N ASP A 61 -6.28 -1.31 17.80
CA ASP A 61 -5.13 -0.49 17.40
C ASP A 61 -5.48 0.40 16.22
N LEU A 62 -4.97 1.64 16.29
CA LEU A 62 -5.14 2.66 15.28
C LEU A 62 -3.81 2.99 14.62
N TRP A 63 -3.79 3.09 13.30
CA TRP A 63 -2.59 3.39 12.53
C TRP A 63 -2.80 4.65 11.70
N ALA A 64 -1.87 5.59 11.76
CA ALA A 64 -1.75 6.63 10.75
C ALA A 64 -1.05 6.03 9.52
N ALA A 65 -1.73 6.02 8.37
CA ALA A 65 -1.29 5.29 7.19
C ALA A 65 -1.64 6.04 5.89
N GLU A 66 -1.08 5.57 4.78
CA GLU A 66 -1.43 6.03 3.44
C GLU A 66 -2.66 5.29 2.90
N LEU A 67 -3.85 5.89 3.01
CA LEU A 67 -5.10 5.24 2.63
C LEU A 67 -5.14 4.86 1.15
N SER A 68 -4.57 5.68 0.27
CA SER A 68 -4.52 5.40 -1.18
C SER A 68 -3.71 4.16 -1.55
N HIS A 69 -2.89 3.63 -0.63
CA HIS A 69 -2.18 2.36 -0.83
C HIS A 69 -3.05 1.15 -0.48
N PHE A 70 -3.93 1.29 0.52
CA PHE A 70 -4.67 0.18 1.12
C PHE A 70 -6.12 0.09 0.63
N SER A 71 -6.78 1.23 0.46
CA SER A 71 -8.19 1.35 0.10
C SER A 71 -8.34 1.47 -1.42
N GLY A 72 -9.38 0.81 -1.95
CA GLY A 72 -9.85 1.03 -3.32
C GLY A 72 -10.77 2.26 -3.47
N GLY A 73 -11.03 2.99 -2.39
CA GLY A 73 -11.88 4.17 -2.36
C GLY A 73 -11.29 5.37 -3.07
N GLU A 74 -12.17 6.19 -3.67
CA GLU A 74 -11.77 7.45 -4.32
C GLU A 74 -11.70 8.58 -3.29
N PHE A 75 -10.49 9.09 -3.05
CA PHE A 75 -10.29 10.24 -2.18
C PHE A 75 -10.17 11.52 -3.02
N SER A 76 -11.21 12.34 -2.99
CA SER A 76 -11.24 13.61 -3.73
C SER A 76 -11.31 14.82 -2.81
N GLN A 77 -10.66 15.91 -3.22
CA GLN A 77 -10.87 17.23 -2.63
C GLN A 77 -11.20 18.23 -3.73
N ASN A 78 -12.29 18.98 -3.57
CA ASN A 78 -12.76 19.97 -4.55
C ASN A 78 -12.97 19.37 -5.95
N GLY A 79 -13.46 18.12 -6.02
CA GLY A 79 -13.71 17.41 -7.28
C GLY A 79 -12.46 16.96 -8.03
N LYS A 80 -11.28 17.01 -7.40
CA LYS A 80 -10.04 16.43 -7.93
C LYS A 80 -9.62 15.24 -7.10
N GLU A 81 -9.43 14.11 -7.76
CA GLU A 81 -8.85 12.91 -7.17
C GLU A 81 -7.39 13.19 -6.76
N ARG A 82 -6.97 12.58 -5.66
CA ARG A 82 -5.59 12.68 -5.16
C ARG A 82 -4.93 11.32 -5.24
N GLU A 83 -3.77 11.28 -5.90
CA GLU A 83 -2.97 10.06 -6.05
C GLU A 83 -2.40 9.54 -4.72
N THR A 84 -2.17 10.42 -3.74
CA THR A 84 -1.64 10.02 -2.44
C THR A 84 -2.35 10.77 -1.32
N VAL A 85 -2.95 10.02 -0.40
CA VAL A 85 -3.62 10.55 0.78
C VAL A 85 -3.35 9.69 2.00
N TYR A 86 -3.48 10.31 3.16
CA TYR A 86 -3.19 9.72 4.46
C TYR A 86 -4.40 9.82 5.38
N GLY A 87 -4.51 8.91 6.32
CA GLY A 87 -5.61 8.89 7.27
C GLY A 87 -5.41 7.82 8.31
N LEU A 88 -6.47 7.53 9.05
CA LEU A 88 -6.47 6.49 10.07
C LEU A 88 -6.97 5.15 9.52
N MET A 89 -6.34 4.08 10.01
CA MET A 89 -6.83 2.71 9.88
C MET A 89 -7.05 2.14 11.28
N LYS A 90 -8.05 1.27 11.42
CA LYS A 90 -8.36 0.58 12.69
C LYS A 90 -8.34 -0.92 12.50
N VAL A 91 -7.60 -1.62 13.35
CA VAL A 91 -7.60 -3.08 13.40
C VAL A 91 -8.92 -3.56 14.02
N ILE A 92 -9.71 -4.35 13.29
CA ILE A 92 -10.99 -4.88 13.74
C ILE A 92 -10.98 -6.39 13.96
N ASP A 93 -9.99 -7.09 13.38
CA ASP A 93 -9.72 -8.50 13.64
C ASP A 93 -8.21 -8.77 13.56
N ALA A 94 -7.75 -9.70 14.39
CA ALA A 94 -6.34 -10.01 14.53
C ALA A 94 -6.13 -11.51 14.75
N SER A 95 -5.59 -12.18 13.73
CA SER A 95 -5.18 -13.58 13.77
C SER A 95 -3.65 -13.71 13.86
N PRO A 96 -3.08 -14.92 13.98
CA PRO A 96 -1.63 -15.12 14.00
C PRO A 96 -0.90 -14.69 12.71
N ASP A 97 -1.57 -14.72 11.56
CA ASP A 97 -0.94 -14.44 10.26
C ASP A 97 -1.48 -13.15 9.63
N ASP A 98 -2.77 -12.89 9.79
CA ASP A 98 -3.50 -11.82 9.12
C ASP A 98 -4.17 -10.85 10.10
N LEU A 99 -4.30 -9.61 9.66
CA LEU A 99 -5.08 -8.56 10.28
C LEU A 99 -6.18 -8.11 9.33
N VAL A 100 -7.34 -7.75 9.89
CA VAL A 100 -8.40 -7.08 9.13
C VAL A 100 -8.56 -5.67 9.67
N LEU A 101 -8.50 -4.70 8.77
CA LEU A 101 -8.61 -3.28 9.08
C LEU A 101 -9.77 -2.62 8.34
N VAL A 102 -10.24 -1.51 8.88
CA VAL A 102 -11.09 -0.52 8.22
C VAL A 102 -10.34 0.80 8.14
N THR A 103 -10.71 1.66 7.18
CA THR A 103 -10.18 3.04 7.10
C THR A 103 -11.15 4.02 7.72
N GLU A 104 -10.67 5.21 8.06
CA GLU A 104 -11.55 6.37 8.16
C GLU A 104 -12.16 6.72 6.78
N THR A 105 -13.27 7.46 6.78
CA THR A 105 -13.88 8.01 5.56
C THR A 105 -13.18 9.30 5.10
N GLY A 106 -12.52 9.99 6.03
CA GLY A 106 -11.74 11.20 5.80
C GLY A 106 -10.38 10.91 5.13
N ALA A 107 -9.71 11.97 4.69
CA ALA A 107 -8.31 11.84 4.25
C ALA A 107 -7.57 13.19 4.22
N TRP A 108 -6.30 13.13 4.59
CA TRP A 108 -5.34 14.22 4.57
C TRP A 108 -4.41 14.15 3.35
N PRO A 109 -4.05 15.30 2.75
CA PRO A 109 -3.06 15.34 1.68
C PRO A 109 -1.61 15.13 2.18
N LYS A 110 -1.38 15.13 3.50
CA LYS A 110 -0.06 15.03 4.12
C LYS A 110 -0.12 14.12 5.35
N LYS A 111 0.93 13.30 5.53
CA LYS A 111 1.12 12.40 6.69
C LYS A 111 0.82 13.07 8.03
N GLN A 112 1.27 14.32 8.21
CA GLN A 112 1.12 15.04 9.46
C GLN A 112 -0.34 15.23 9.89
N GLY A 113 -1.29 15.33 8.95
CA GLY A 113 -2.72 15.41 9.28
C GLY A 113 -3.19 14.13 9.99
N ALA A 114 -2.94 12.97 9.39
CA ALA A 114 -3.27 11.68 9.98
C ALA A 114 -2.56 11.45 11.33
N ILE A 115 -1.30 11.87 11.48
CA ILE A 115 -0.58 11.80 12.76
C ILE A 115 -1.24 12.69 13.82
N ASN A 116 -1.68 13.89 13.44
CA ASN A 116 -2.35 14.81 14.37
C ASN A 116 -3.68 14.21 14.83
N ASP A 117 -4.48 13.66 13.93
CA ASP A 117 -5.74 12.99 14.28
C ASP A 117 -5.50 11.78 15.17
N LEU A 118 -4.52 10.93 14.84
CA LEU A 118 -4.14 9.77 15.65
C LEU A 118 -3.82 10.15 17.10
N ARG A 119 -3.15 11.28 17.30
CA ARG A 119 -2.74 11.78 18.62
C ARG A 119 -3.81 12.64 19.31
N GLY A 120 -4.82 13.07 18.56
CA GLY A 120 -5.89 13.94 19.03
C GLY A 120 -7.05 13.18 19.67
N ASP A 121 -8.19 13.88 19.67
CA ASP A 121 -9.50 13.32 19.94
C ASP A 121 -10.04 12.66 18.65
N LEU A 122 -10.71 11.53 18.81
CA LEU A 122 -11.22 10.69 17.73
C LEU A 122 -12.74 10.80 17.57
N ALA A 123 -13.39 11.68 18.33
CA ALA A 123 -14.85 11.82 18.36
C ALA A 123 -15.50 12.09 16.99
N ASP A 124 -14.79 12.81 16.11
CA ASP A 124 -15.27 13.17 14.76
C ASP A 124 -14.81 12.20 13.66
N ILE A 125 -14.12 11.10 14.02
CA ILE A 125 -13.64 10.11 13.06
C ILE A 125 -14.75 9.11 12.73
N GLU A 126 -15.19 9.12 11.47
CA GLU A 126 -16.10 8.15 10.91
C GLU A 126 -15.31 7.02 10.23
N TRP A 127 -15.67 5.76 10.51
CA TRP A 127 -15.02 4.57 9.95
C TRP A 127 -15.83 4.02 8.77
N ASP A 128 -15.16 3.68 7.66
CA ASP A 128 -15.78 2.92 6.59
C ASP A 128 -15.83 1.43 6.96
N GLU A 129 -16.96 1.02 7.52
CA GLU A 129 -17.16 -0.37 7.91
C GLU A 129 -17.44 -1.32 6.74
N ASN A 130 -17.68 -0.79 5.53
CA ASN A 130 -18.00 -1.60 4.36
C ASN A 130 -16.75 -2.18 3.69
N GLU A 131 -15.65 -1.43 3.71
CA GLU A 131 -14.37 -1.90 3.18
C GLU A 131 -13.56 -2.62 4.26
N LYS A 132 -13.17 -3.87 3.96
CA LYS A 132 -12.30 -4.68 4.83
C LYS A 132 -10.98 -4.92 4.13
N ILE A 133 -9.90 -4.44 4.75
CA ILE A 133 -8.55 -4.53 4.21
C ILE A 133 -7.79 -5.60 4.98
N THR A 134 -7.29 -6.62 4.28
CA THR A 134 -6.46 -7.66 4.88
C THR A 134 -4.99 -7.32 4.71
N VAL A 135 -4.25 -7.29 5.82
CA VAL A 135 -2.79 -7.09 5.85
C VAL A 135 -2.13 -8.28 6.54
N ARG A 136 -1.10 -8.87 5.91
CA ARG A 136 -0.31 -9.93 6.53
C ARG A 136 0.64 -9.33 7.56
N ARG A 137 0.77 -9.94 8.73
CA ARG A 137 1.74 -9.51 9.75
C ARG A 137 3.18 -9.50 9.23
N SER A 138 3.50 -10.43 8.34
CA SER A 138 4.83 -10.51 7.71
C SER A 138 5.16 -9.33 6.79
N GLU A 139 4.17 -8.54 6.37
CA GLU A 139 4.33 -7.38 5.49
C GLU A 139 4.51 -6.07 6.25
N ILE A 140 4.11 -5.99 7.53
CA ILE A 140 4.06 -4.75 8.32
C ILE A 140 5.43 -4.04 8.35
N ALA A 141 6.51 -4.78 8.57
CA ALA A 141 7.85 -4.19 8.59
C ALA A 141 8.23 -3.55 7.23
N GLY A 142 7.75 -4.11 6.12
CA GLY A 142 7.91 -3.53 4.79
C GLY A 142 7.08 -2.26 4.64
N LEU A 143 5.80 -2.31 5.02
CA LEU A 143 4.89 -1.16 4.97
C LEU A 143 5.38 0.03 5.81
N VAL A 144 5.97 -0.23 6.97
CA VAL A 144 6.63 0.80 7.79
C VAL A 144 7.91 1.32 7.13
N GLY A 145 8.75 0.42 6.59
CA GLY A 145 9.97 0.81 5.88
C GLY A 145 9.70 1.69 4.65
N GLU A 146 8.58 1.48 3.98
CA GLU A 146 8.10 2.29 2.86
C GLU A 146 7.33 3.55 3.31
N GLY A 147 7.07 3.69 4.60
CA GLY A 147 6.32 4.81 5.18
C GLY A 147 4.85 4.83 4.79
N ARG A 148 4.28 3.66 4.42
CA ARG A 148 2.84 3.42 4.21
C ARG A 148 2.09 3.31 5.53
N ILE A 149 2.73 2.72 6.55
CA ILE A 149 2.32 2.83 7.95
C ILE A 149 3.31 3.79 8.62
N VAL A 150 2.79 4.83 9.26
CA VAL A 150 3.60 5.94 9.76
C VAL A 150 3.72 5.91 11.27
N GLU A 151 2.61 5.66 11.97
CA GLU A 151 2.55 5.64 13.43
C GLU A 151 1.38 4.78 13.91
N ALA A 152 1.46 4.24 15.12
CA ALA A 152 0.39 3.46 15.74
C ALA A 152 0.05 3.99 17.14
N ARG A 153 -1.21 3.83 17.53
CA ARG A 153 -1.72 4.13 18.87
C ARG A 153 -2.65 3.00 19.30
N ARG A 154 -2.43 2.50 20.52
CA ARG A 154 -3.39 1.63 21.21
C ARG A 154 -4.27 2.50 22.10
N LEU A 155 -5.58 2.40 21.93
CA LEU A 155 -6.51 2.97 22.89
C LEU A 155 -6.48 2.07 24.13
N ALA A 156 -6.41 2.66 25.33
CA ALA A 156 -6.62 1.89 26.54
C ALA A 156 -8.03 1.27 26.45
N GLY A 157 -8.12 -0.05 26.57
CA GLY A 157 -9.42 -0.72 26.60
C GLY A 157 -10.20 -0.22 27.82
N ASP A 158 -11.43 0.23 27.60
CA ASP A 158 -12.40 0.47 28.65
C ASP A 158 -12.85 -0.85 29.32
#